data_AF-A0A519KAD9-F1
#
_entry.id   AF-A0A519KAD9-F1
#
_cell.length_a   1.000
_cell.length_b   1.000
_cell.length_c   1.000
_cell.angle_alpha   90.00
_cell.angle_beta   90.00
_cell.angle_gamma   90.00
#
_symmetry.space_group_name_H-M   'P 1'
#
loop_
_entity.id
_entity.type
_entity.pdbx_description
1 polymer ?
#
loop_
_entity_poly.entity_id
_entity_poly.type
_entity_poly.pdbx_seq_one_letter_code
_entity_poly.pdbx_strand_id
1 'polypeptide(L)'
;MKKLITLCVLISVKMFSQNYAVSEIPEELKKDANAVVRKNFSQYTVNSVDDLDITDTEVLTILNKAGEKYSRVYIPFNKTLRIGDVKIKIYNSEGKVTKTYSKSDLQDVSHSGQSELYGDDRVLYTNIVGMSYPYTLEIQYKASTSNTVFLPTISPFYDFNVSIENSGIEILNKSGIKLRKKITENSYAKTEVSGDDNHLFITYKNVPAINDEKYSPSMSVVLPKSEFALDQFSLEGKKGNFTSWADFGKWYNTLLDPVSQITPEIQQEVNSLNLKGSTEEKVKTIYQYMQSKTRYVNISIGIGGWQPMSADAVRKKGYGDCKALTNYMRVLLKAAGIPSYYS
;
A
#
# COMPACT_ATOMS: atom_id res chain seq x y z
N MET A 1 -1.77 22.72 67.61
CA MET A 1 -1.30 21.74 66.59
C MET A 1 -2.52 21.03 66.01
N LYS A 2 -3.03 21.45 64.85
CA LYS A 2 -4.14 20.78 64.15
C LYS A 2 -3.53 19.79 63.16
N LYS A 3 -3.72 18.48 63.38
CA LYS A 3 -3.32 17.42 62.44
C LYS A 3 -4.30 17.43 61.27
N LEU A 4 -3.82 17.79 60.08
CA LEU A 4 -4.56 17.67 58.83
C LEU A 4 -4.45 16.20 58.38
N ILE A 5 -5.55 15.46 58.42
CA ILE A 5 -5.64 14.10 57.86
C ILE A 5 -5.96 14.27 56.38
N THR A 6 -4.97 14.12 55.52
CA THR A 6 -5.16 14.09 54.07
C THR A 6 -5.71 12.72 53.69
N LEU A 7 -7.02 12.67 53.40
CA LEU A 7 -7.68 11.48 52.85
C LEU A 7 -7.25 11.31 51.39
N CYS A 8 -6.38 10.35 51.12
CA CYS A 8 -5.99 9.96 49.77
C CYS A 8 -7.17 9.20 49.12
N VAL A 9 -7.97 9.90 48.32
CA VAL A 9 -8.98 9.28 47.45
C VAL A 9 -8.27 8.68 46.25
N LEU A 10 -8.05 7.37 46.27
CA LEU A 10 -7.63 6.60 45.10
C LEU A 10 -8.78 6.56 44.09
N ILE A 11 -8.77 7.51 43.15
CA ILE A 11 -9.61 7.43 41.95
C ILE A 11 -9.05 6.29 41.10
N SER A 12 -9.73 5.15 41.15
CA SER A 12 -9.51 4.06 40.20
C SER A 12 -9.99 4.53 38.83
N VAL A 13 -9.06 5.02 38.01
CA VAL A 13 -9.29 5.20 36.59
C VAL A 13 -9.56 3.80 36.05
N LYS A 14 -10.82 3.47 35.77
CA LYS A 14 -11.16 2.29 34.97
C LYS A 14 -10.51 2.51 33.61
N MET A 15 -9.32 1.95 33.42
CA MET A 15 -8.82 1.70 32.08
C MET A 15 -9.87 0.79 31.44
N PHE A 16 -10.68 1.36 30.55
CA PHE A 16 -11.54 0.56 29.69
C PHE A 16 -10.60 -0.29 28.83
N SER A 17 -10.32 -1.51 29.28
CA SER A 17 -9.91 -2.55 28.36
C SER A 17 -11.00 -2.64 27.31
N GLN A 18 -10.65 -2.44 26.04
CA GLN A 18 -11.59 -2.60 24.95
C GLN A 18 -12.13 -4.03 25.04
N ASN A 19 -13.44 -4.16 25.28
CA ASN A 19 -14.12 -5.44 25.23
C ASN A 19 -14.46 -5.71 23.77
N TYR A 20 -14.17 -6.92 23.28
CA TYR A 20 -14.53 -7.34 21.92
C TYR A 20 -15.48 -8.54 21.98
N ALA A 21 -16.40 -8.51 22.94
CA ALA A 21 -17.47 -9.49 23.02
C ALA A 21 -18.32 -9.42 21.74
N VAL A 22 -18.73 -10.59 21.24
CA VAL A 22 -19.50 -10.70 19.99
C VAL A 22 -20.92 -10.17 20.15
N SER A 23 -21.44 -10.19 21.39
CA SER A 23 -22.73 -9.59 21.75
C SER A 23 -22.75 -8.07 21.60
N GLU A 24 -21.59 -7.41 21.55
CA GLU A 24 -21.49 -5.95 21.37
C GLU A 24 -21.52 -5.53 19.90
N ILE A 25 -21.40 -6.48 18.96
CA ILE A 25 -21.53 -6.19 17.53
C ILE A 25 -23.00 -5.87 17.24
N PRO A 26 -23.31 -4.69 16.64
CA PRO A 26 -24.66 -4.36 16.20
C PRO A 26 -25.23 -5.42 15.24
N GLU A 27 -26.51 -5.78 15.42
CA GLU A 27 -27.15 -6.87 14.66
C GLU A 27 -27.17 -6.61 13.15
N GLU A 28 -27.32 -5.35 12.74
CA GLU A 28 -27.27 -4.94 11.34
C GLU A 28 -25.92 -5.22 10.67
N LEU A 29 -24.83 -5.24 11.45
CA LEU A 29 -23.48 -5.54 10.94
C LEU A 29 -23.22 -7.05 10.86
N LYS A 30 -24.03 -7.88 11.53
CA LYS A 30 -23.95 -9.34 11.38
C LYS A 30 -24.71 -9.84 10.15
N LYS A 31 -25.68 -9.05 9.67
CA LYS A 31 -26.47 -9.40 8.50
C LYS A 31 -25.58 -9.49 7.27
N ASP A 32 -25.70 -10.62 6.55
CA ASP A 32 -24.95 -10.93 5.32
C ASP A 32 -23.41 -10.90 5.47
N ALA A 33 -22.91 -10.89 6.71
CA ALA A 33 -21.48 -10.81 7.04
C ALA A 33 -20.93 -12.17 7.50
N ASN A 34 -19.75 -12.52 7.00
CA ASN A 34 -18.96 -13.65 7.47
C ASN A 34 -17.87 -13.22 8.46
N ALA A 35 -17.53 -11.94 8.45
CA ALA A 35 -16.67 -11.30 9.43
C ALA A 35 -17.08 -9.83 9.61
N VAL A 36 -16.73 -9.25 10.75
CA VAL A 36 -16.99 -7.84 11.09
C VAL A 36 -15.69 -7.16 11.49
N VAL A 37 -15.32 -6.11 10.77
CA VAL A 37 -14.22 -5.23 11.15
C VAL A 37 -14.69 -4.38 12.32
N ARG A 38 -14.31 -4.77 13.54
CA ARG A 38 -14.60 -4.03 14.77
C ARG A 38 -13.85 -2.70 14.78
N LYS A 39 -12.61 -2.72 14.30
CA LYS A 39 -11.73 -1.55 14.16
C LYS A 39 -10.71 -1.80 13.04
N ASN A 40 -10.57 -0.88 12.11
CA ASN A 40 -9.43 -0.84 11.20
C ASN A 40 -8.90 0.59 11.16
N PHE A 41 -7.85 0.86 11.92
CA PHE A 41 -7.36 2.21 12.14
C PHE A 41 -5.84 2.32 12.03
N SER A 42 -5.38 3.26 11.22
CA SER A 42 -3.96 3.49 10.98
C SER A 42 -3.60 4.95 11.26
N GLN A 43 -2.60 5.15 12.12
CA GLN A 43 -2.02 6.47 12.36
C GLN A 43 -0.74 6.62 11.55
N TYR A 44 -0.67 7.67 10.73
CA TYR A 44 0.48 8.04 9.91
C TYR A 44 1.10 9.33 10.47
N THR A 45 2.31 9.26 10.99
CA THR A 45 3.05 10.43 11.48
C THR A 45 4.14 10.81 10.48
N VAL A 46 3.93 11.93 9.76
CA VAL A 46 4.90 12.47 8.81
C VAL A 46 5.88 13.36 9.56
N ASN A 47 7.06 12.83 9.89
CA ASN A 47 8.10 13.55 10.63
C ASN A 47 8.91 14.47 9.72
N SER A 48 9.26 14.00 8.52
CA SER A 48 10.01 14.75 7.50
C SER A 48 9.64 14.28 6.08
N VAL A 49 10.34 14.80 5.07
CA VAL A 49 10.20 14.37 3.66
C VAL A 49 10.55 12.88 3.44
N ASP A 50 11.30 12.26 4.34
CA ASP A 50 11.87 10.91 4.22
C ASP A 50 11.75 10.12 5.52
N ASP A 51 10.78 10.46 6.37
CA ASP A 51 10.50 9.78 7.63
C ASP A 51 8.99 9.77 7.93
N LEU A 52 8.41 8.57 7.81
CA LEU A 52 7.01 8.28 8.07
C LEU A 52 6.91 7.11 9.04
N ASP A 53 6.35 7.39 10.22
CA ASP A 53 5.97 6.37 11.19
C ASP A 53 4.51 5.96 10.99
N ILE A 54 4.21 4.67 11.14
CA ILE A 54 2.89 4.10 10.97
C ILE A 54 2.58 3.26 12.21
N THR A 55 1.39 3.44 12.77
CA THR A 55 0.82 2.52 13.77
C THR A 55 -0.51 2.01 13.25
N ASP A 56 -0.57 0.71 13.00
CA ASP A 56 -1.76 0.03 12.48
C ASP A 56 -2.44 -0.76 13.60
N THR A 57 -3.76 -0.74 13.61
CA THR A 57 -4.58 -1.58 14.50
C THR A 57 -5.79 -2.09 13.73
N GLU A 58 -5.83 -3.40 13.54
CA GLU A 58 -6.93 -4.12 12.92
C GLU A 58 -7.55 -5.06 13.95
N VAL A 59 -8.87 -5.06 14.04
CA VAL A 59 -9.65 -5.94 14.90
C VAL A 59 -10.80 -6.49 14.10
N LEU A 60 -10.80 -7.79 13.89
CA LEU A 60 -11.75 -8.50 13.05
C LEU A 60 -12.40 -9.64 13.84
N THR A 61 -13.71 -9.63 13.94
CA THR A 61 -14.47 -10.78 14.43
C THR A 61 -14.85 -11.68 13.27
N ILE A 62 -14.41 -12.93 13.31
CA ILE A 62 -14.78 -13.97 12.34
C ILE A 62 -16.02 -14.68 12.87
N LEU A 63 -17.14 -14.54 12.16
CA LEU A 63 -18.45 -15.00 12.63
C LEU A 63 -18.68 -16.49 12.37
N ASN A 64 -18.15 -17.01 11.27
CA ASN A 64 -18.41 -18.36 10.81
C ASN A 64 -17.27 -18.87 9.91
N LYS A 65 -17.38 -20.13 9.48
CA LYS A 65 -16.38 -20.81 8.65
C LYS A 65 -16.08 -20.12 7.31
N ALA A 66 -17.05 -19.42 6.71
CA ALA A 66 -16.82 -18.69 5.45
C ALA A 66 -15.90 -17.47 5.64
N GLY A 67 -15.80 -16.94 6.86
CA GLY A 67 -14.87 -15.87 7.23
C GLY A 67 -13.44 -16.33 7.56
N GLU A 68 -13.17 -17.64 7.57
CA GLU A 68 -11.87 -18.20 7.97
C GLU A 68 -10.70 -17.67 7.13
N LYS A 69 -10.94 -17.25 5.88
CA LYS A 69 -9.90 -16.63 5.03
C LYS A 69 -9.26 -15.39 5.66
N TYR A 70 -9.95 -14.72 6.58
CA TYR A 70 -9.46 -13.54 7.28
C TYR A 70 -8.75 -13.86 8.61
N SER A 71 -8.57 -15.14 8.95
CA SER A 71 -7.76 -15.58 10.11
C SER A 71 -6.25 -15.42 9.91
N ARG A 72 -5.85 -14.99 8.71
CA ARG A 72 -4.45 -14.89 8.28
C ARG A 72 -3.89 -13.56 8.75
N VAL A 73 -2.82 -13.61 9.53
CA VAL A 73 -2.01 -12.43 9.81
C VAL A 73 -1.05 -12.25 8.65
N TYR A 74 -1.08 -11.08 8.04
CA TYR A 74 -0.32 -10.76 6.84
C TYR A 74 0.20 -9.32 6.95
N ILE A 75 1.49 -9.16 7.24
CA ILE A 75 2.11 -7.85 7.42
C ILE A 75 3.24 -7.70 6.39
N PRO A 76 3.02 -6.99 5.27
CA PRO A 76 4.02 -6.80 4.23
C PRO A 76 5.11 -5.84 4.71
N PHE A 77 6.34 -6.08 4.25
CA PHE A 77 7.50 -5.26 4.55
C PHE A 77 8.59 -5.43 3.48
N ASN A 78 9.55 -4.53 3.47
CA ASN A 78 10.72 -4.64 2.60
C ASN A 78 11.90 -3.88 3.23
N LYS A 79 12.92 -3.53 2.44
CA LYS A 79 14.11 -2.84 2.96
C LYS A 79 13.84 -1.42 3.45
N THR A 80 12.83 -0.74 2.89
CA THR A 80 12.47 0.63 3.25
C THR A 80 11.33 0.68 4.26
N LEU A 81 10.34 -0.22 4.16
CA LEU A 81 9.28 -0.38 5.16
C LEU A 81 9.70 -1.37 6.26
N ARG A 82 10.08 -0.85 7.42
CA ARG A 82 10.55 -1.64 8.57
C ARG A 82 9.43 -1.87 9.55
N ILE A 83 9.16 -3.12 9.89
CA ILE A 83 8.20 -3.47 10.95
C ILE A 83 8.90 -3.47 12.31
N GLY A 84 8.37 -2.69 13.26
CA GLY A 84 8.77 -2.67 14.65
C GLY A 84 8.05 -3.75 15.47
N ASP A 85 7.44 -3.34 16.58
CA ASP A 85 6.67 -4.24 17.45
C ASP A 85 5.41 -4.75 16.74
N VAL A 86 5.12 -6.04 16.90
CA VAL A 86 3.86 -6.66 16.49
C VAL A 86 3.22 -7.32 17.71
N LYS A 87 1.94 -7.06 17.94
CA LYS A 87 1.12 -7.66 18.99
C LYS A 87 -0.15 -8.20 18.37
N ILE A 88 -0.41 -9.48 18.57
CA ILE A 88 -1.61 -10.15 18.08
C ILE A 88 -2.32 -10.76 19.28
N LYS A 89 -3.63 -10.57 19.36
CA LYS A 89 -4.46 -11.15 20.42
C LYS A 89 -5.67 -11.83 19.82
N ILE A 90 -6.03 -12.97 20.39
CA ILE A 90 -7.21 -13.73 20.01
C ILE A 90 -8.19 -13.70 21.18
N TYR A 91 -9.42 -13.29 20.91
CA TYR A 91 -10.51 -13.24 21.88
C TYR A 91 -11.56 -14.31 21.55
N ASN A 92 -12.12 -14.95 22.58
CA ASN A 92 -13.30 -15.79 22.42
C ASN A 92 -14.57 -14.94 22.18
N SER A 93 -15.71 -15.60 22.02
CA SER A 93 -17.02 -14.96 21.81
C SER A 93 -17.44 -14.00 22.94
N GLU A 94 -16.94 -14.22 24.17
CA GLU A 94 -17.19 -13.38 25.35
C GLU A 94 -16.24 -12.18 25.45
N GLY A 95 -15.30 -12.02 24.52
CA GLY A 95 -14.32 -10.92 24.54
C GLY A 95 -13.14 -11.16 25.48
N LYS A 96 -12.91 -12.40 25.93
CA LYS A 96 -11.76 -12.77 26.76
C LYS A 96 -10.59 -13.21 25.89
N VAL A 97 -9.40 -12.67 26.15
CA VAL A 97 -8.15 -13.09 25.51
C VAL A 97 -7.88 -14.57 25.81
N THR A 98 -7.69 -15.36 24.77
CA THR A 98 -7.38 -16.80 24.83
C THR A 98 -5.95 -17.11 24.40
N LYS A 99 -5.42 -16.34 23.43
CA LYS A 99 -4.05 -16.50 22.90
C LYS A 99 -3.47 -15.15 22.55
N THR A 100 -2.15 -15.07 22.59
CA THR A 100 -1.38 -13.89 22.16
C THR A 100 -0.19 -14.34 21.33
N TYR A 101 0.14 -13.56 20.31
CA TYR A 101 1.33 -13.75 19.49
C TYR A 101 2.08 -12.43 19.37
N SER A 102 3.36 -12.54 19.06
CA SER A 102 4.30 -11.46 18.89
C SER A 102 5.00 -11.60 17.54
N LYS A 103 5.85 -10.64 17.20
CA LYS A 103 6.62 -10.69 15.96
C LYS A 103 7.46 -11.96 15.80
N SER A 104 8.02 -12.50 16.89
CA SER A 104 8.85 -13.72 16.83
C SER A 104 8.07 -15.00 16.52
N ASP A 105 6.75 -14.96 16.65
CA ASP A 105 5.86 -16.08 16.33
C ASP A 105 5.45 -16.10 14.84
N LEU A 106 5.86 -15.07 14.08
CA LEU A 106 5.54 -14.92 12.66
C LEU A 106 6.65 -15.49 11.78
N GLN A 107 6.25 -16.11 10.69
CA GLN A 107 7.17 -16.57 9.66
C GLN A 107 7.50 -15.42 8.72
N ASP A 108 8.79 -15.26 8.42
CA ASP A 108 9.26 -14.33 7.41
C ASP A 108 9.39 -15.04 6.06
N VAL A 109 8.49 -14.73 5.14
CA VAL A 109 8.40 -15.37 3.82
C VAL A 109 8.57 -14.35 2.69
N SER A 110 9.08 -14.80 1.54
CA SER A 110 9.14 -13.95 0.34
C SER A 110 7.72 -13.65 -0.15
N HIS A 111 7.50 -12.40 -0.57
CA HIS A 111 6.27 -11.95 -1.20
C HIS A 111 6.50 -11.62 -2.68
N SER A 112 7.03 -12.58 -3.43
CA SER A 112 7.09 -12.50 -4.90
C SER A 112 5.83 -13.13 -5.49
N GLY A 113 5.13 -12.38 -6.34
CA GLY A 113 3.98 -12.92 -7.10
C GLY A 113 4.42 -13.99 -8.10
N GLN A 114 3.50 -14.87 -8.55
CA GLN A 114 3.84 -15.89 -9.56
C GLN A 114 4.34 -15.31 -10.89
N SER A 115 4.00 -14.04 -11.18
CA SER A 115 4.45 -13.30 -12.36
C SER A 115 5.71 -12.47 -12.15
N GLU A 116 6.20 -12.34 -10.91
CA GLU A 116 7.42 -11.62 -10.56
C GLU A 116 8.56 -12.60 -10.34
N LEU A 117 9.62 -12.50 -11.15
CA LEU A 117 10.74 -13.44 -11.04
C LEU A 117 11.69 -13.05 -9.90
N TYR A 118 11.83 -11.74 -9.65
CA TYR A 118 12.69 -11.19 -8.61
C TYR A 118 12.07 -9.93 -7.99
N GLY A 119 11.76 -9.99 -6.70
CA GLY A 119 11.31 -8.86 -5.88
C GLY A 119 11.93 -8.94 -4.48
N ASP A 120 11.96 -7.81 -3.77
CA ASP A 120 12.47 -7.72 -2.40
C ASP A 120 11.38 -7.52 -1.33
N ASP A 121 10.12 -7.57 -1.73
CA ASP A 121 8.99 -7.60 -0.84
C ASP A 121 8.90 -8.93 -0.08
N ARG A 122 8.60 -8.81 1.20
CA ARG A 122 8.49 -9.91 2.16
C ARG A 122 7.25 -9.70 3.03
N VAL A 123 6.84 -10.76 3.70
CA VAL A 123 5.66 -10.73 4.58
C VAL A 123 5.99 -11.46 5.86
N LEU A 124 5.60 -10.85 6.99
CA LEU A 124 5.45 -11.56 8.24
C LEU A 124 4.06 -12.21 8.27
N TYR A 125 4.05 -13.53 8.40
CA TYR A 125 2.89 -14.36 8.15
C TYR A 125 2.63 -15.36 9.27
N THR A 126 1.35 -15.53 9.64
CA THR A 126 0.89 -16.72 10.37
C THR A 126 -0.58 -17.00 10.08
N ASN A 127 -0.98 -18.26 10.21
CA ASN A 127 -2.39 -18.66 10.17
C ASN A 127 -2.86 -19.00 11.57
N ILE A 128 -3.93 -18.35 12.01
CA ILE A 128 -4.61 -18.71 13.26
C ILE A 128 -5.61 -19.82 12.95
N VAL A 129 -5.31 -21.05 13.39
CA VAL A 129 -6.13 -22.24 13.12
C VAL A 129 -6.74 -22.84 14.39
N GLY A 130 -7.80 -23.64 14.21
CA GLY A 130 -8.40 -24.45 15.28
C GLY A 130 -9.22 -23.64 16.28
N MET A 131 -9.82 -22.54 15.84
CA MET A 131 -10.69 -21.70 16.67
C MET A 131 -12.15 -22.13 16.55
N SER A 132 -12.92 -21.94 17.62
CA SER A 132 -14.38 -22.06 17.58
C SER A 132 -14.98 -20.71 17.21
N TYR A 133 -15.88 -20.69 16.23
CA TYR A 133 -16.59 -19.47 15.85
C TYR A 133 -17.71 -19.15 16.83
N PRO A 134 -18.02 -17.86 17.06
CA PRO A 134 -17.28 -16.69 16.59
C PRO A 134 -16.06 -16.37 17.49
N TYR A 135 -15.02 -15.78 16.92
CA TYR A 135 -13.84 -15.29 17.66
C TYR A 135 -13.30 -14.00 17.05
N THR A 136 -12.51 -13.24 17.81
CA THR A 136 -11.93 -11.96 17.36
C THR A 136 -10.42 -12.03 17.29
N LEU A 137 -9.86 -11.56 16.19
CA LEU A 137 -8.44 -11.36 15.94
C LEU A 137 -8.13 -9.87 16.02
N GLU A 138 -7.23 -9.47 16.92
CA GLU A 138 -6.64 -8.13 16.97
C GLU A 138 -5.18 -8.22 16.53
N ILE A 139 -4.79 -7.40 15.57
CA ILE A 139 -3.43 -7.22 15.07
C ILE A 139 -3.06 -5.76 15.27
N GLN A 140 -1.98 -5.51 15.98
CA GLN A 140 -1.41 -4.18 16.15
C GLN A 140 0.08 -4.23 15.81
N TYR A 141 0.55 -3.31 14.98
CA TYR A 141 1.97 -3.18 14.72
C TYR A 141 2.40 -1.74 14.50
N LYS A 142 3.69 -1.51 14.67
CA LYS A 142 4.35 -0.27 14.27
C LYS A 142 5.22 -0.52 13.05
N ALA A 143 5.27 0.44 12.15
CA ALA A 143 6.21 0.43 11.03
C ALA A 143 6.83 1.81 10.86
N SER A 144 7.99 1.86 10.20
CA SER A 144 8.59 3.11 9.75
C SER A 144 9.13 2.95 8.33
N THR A 145 9.05 4.02 7.55
CA THR A 145 9.53 4.02 6.17
C THR A 145 10.09 5.37 5.76
N SER A 146 11.09 5.35 4.89
CA SER A 146 11.60 6.55 4.21
C SER A 146 10.87 6.86 2.90
N ASN A 147 9.93 6.00 2.50
CA ASN A 147 9.11 6.18 1.31
C ASN A 147 7.81 6.92 1.67
N THR A 148 7.87 8.25 1.67
CA THR A 148 6.72 9.13 1.96
C THR A 148 5.85 9.40 0.73
N VAL A 149 6.27 8.94 -0.45
CA VAL A 149 5.49 9.02 -1.70
C VAL A 149 4.17 8.25 -1.62
N PHE A 150 4.10 7.23 -0.75
CA PHE A 150 2.95 6.33 -0.59
C PHE A 150 2.16 6.64 0.69
N LEU A 151 1.38 7.71 0.67
CA LEU A 151 0.32 7.89 1.66
C LEU A 151 -0.89 7.00 1.33
N PRO A 152 -1.69 6.58 2.33
CA PRO A 152 -2.77 5.63 2.11
C PRO A 152 -3.87 6.21 1.21
N THR A 153 -4.63 5.32 0.59
CA THR A 153 -5.99 5.61 0.13
C THR A 153 -6.94 4.85 1.05
N ILE A 154 -7.91 5.55 1.65
CA ILE A 154 -8.88 4.93 2.57
C ILE A 154 -10.28 4.94 1.96
N SER A 155 -10.92 3.78 1.99
CA SER A 155 -12.32 3.54 1.61
C SER A 155 -12.93 2.56 2.63
N PRO A 156 -14.24 2.64 2.94
CA PRO A 156 -14.87 1.72 3.87
C PRO A 156 -15.19 0.38 3.18
N PHE A 157 -14.14 -0.29 2.70
CA PHE A 157 -14.25 -1.59 2.06
C PHE A 157 -13.14 -2.48 2.55
N TYR A 158 -13.53 -3.65 3.05
CA TYR A 158 -12.59 -4.69 3.43
C TYR A 158 -12.62 -5.82 2.40
N ASP A 159 -13.79 -6.43 2.21
CA ASP A 159 -14.07 -7.46 1.21
C ASP A 159 -15.60 -7.64 1.13
N PHE A 160 -16.09 -8.44 0.19
CA PHE A 160 -17.49 -8.85 0.16
C PHE A 160 -17.86 -9.70 1.38
N ASN A 161 -19.11 -9.57 1.80
CA ASN A 161 -19.67 -10.21 2.99
C ASN A 161 -18.85 -9.88 4.26
N VAL A 162 -18.30 -8.68 4.34
CA VAL A 162 -17.65 -8.13 5.52
C VAL A 162 -18.24 -6.76 5.80
N SER A 163 -18.72 -6.56 7.03
CA SER A 163 -19.19 -5.27 7.51
C SER A 163 -18.11 -4.57 8.33
N ILE A 164 -18.27 -3.25 8.52
CA ILE A 164 -17.32 -2.40 9.25
C ILE A 164 -18.06 -1.64 10.34
N GLU A 165 -17.68 -1.86 11.59
CA GLU A 165 -18.15 -1.07 12.73
C GLU A 165 -17.40 0.27 12.78
N ASN A 166 -16.07 0.24 12.75
CA ASN A 166 -15.23 1.43 12.73
C ASN A 166 -14.03 1.22 11.80
N SER A 167 -13.80 2.16 10.89
CA SER A 167 -12.54 2.26 10.15
C SER A 167 -12.10 3.70 10.02
N GLY A 168 -10.81 3.93 9.85
CA GLY A 168 -10.30 5.28 9.71
C GLY A 168 -8.80 5.38 9.61
N ILE A 169 -8.33 6.60 9.43
CA ILE A 169 -6.94 6.97 9.58
C ILE A 169 -6.81 8.27 10.36
N GLU A 170 -5.63 8.45 10.93
CA GLU A 170 -5.15 9.70 11.48
C GLU A 170 -3.85 10.07 10.76
N ILE A 171 -3.74 11.30 10.27
CA ILE A 171 -2.50 11.84 9.71
C ILE A 171 -2.00 12.95 10.63
N LEU A 172 -0.85 12.71 11.27
CA LEU A 172 -0.10 13.68 12.07
C LEU A 172 1.05 14.22 11.23
N ASN A 173 0.84 15.36 10.58
CA ASN A 173 1.85 15.99 9.74
C ASN A 173 2.67 17.02 10.54
N LYS A 174 3.89 16.61 10.93
CA LYS A 174 4.85 17.44 11.67
C LYS A 174 5.92 18.05 10.77
N SER A 175 5.96 17.65 9.51
CA SER A 175 7.04 17.98 8.56
C SER A 175 7.00 19.41 8.05
N GLY A 176 5.85 20.10 8.15
CA GLY A 176 5.61 21.39 7.50
C GLY A 176 5.40 21.29 5.98
N ILE A 177 5.47 20.10 5.39
CA ILE A 177 5.17 19.85 3.98
C ILE A 177 3.66 19.89 3.81
N LYS A 178 3.16 20.59 2.78
CA LYS A 178 1.73 20.67 2.50
C LYS A 178 1.15 19.28 2.21
N LEU A 179 0.13 18.90 2.99
CA LEU A 179 -0.69 17.73 2.73
C LEU A 179 -1.77 18.09 1.70
N ARG A 180 -1.81 17.33 0.61
CA ARG A 180 -2.89 17.36 -0.39
C ARG A 180 -3.87 16.26 -0.08
N LYS A 181 -5.15 16.54 -0.25
CA LYS A 181 -6.23 15.56 -0.08
C LYS A 181 -7.26 15.67 -1.19
N LYS A 182 -7.82 14.53 -1.58
CA LYS A 182 -8.99 14.44 -2.45
C LYS A 182 -9.98 13.48 -1.81
N ILE A 183 -11.18 13.98 -1.52
CA ILE A 183 -12.26 13.20 -0.94
C ILE A 183 -13.33 13.05 -2.01
N THR A 184 -13.67 11.81 -2.32
CA THR A 184 -14.77 11.45 -3.21
C THR A 184 -15.89 10.88 -2.35
N GLU A 185 -16.98 11.62 -2.23
CA GLU A 185 -18.16 11.18 -1.47
C GLU A 185 -19.00 10.21 -2.28
N ASN A 186 -19.74 9.35 -1.57
CA ASN A 186 -20.72 8.45 -2.15
C ASN A 186 -21.82 8.16 -1.10
N SER A 187 -23.03 7.89 -1.55
CA SER A 187 -24.16 7.59 -0.66
C SER A 187 -24.03 6.26 0.10
N TYR A 188 -23.15 5.35 -0.31
CA TYR A 188 -22.98 4.05 0.34
C TYR A 188 -22.49 4.15 1.78
N ALA A 189 -21.60 5.12 2.06
CA ALA A 189 -21.10 5.36 3.40
C ALA A 189 -20.74 6.84 3.56
N LYS A 190 -21.00 7.39 4.75
CA LYS A 190 -20.67 8.77 5.07
C LYS A 190 -19.20 8.86 5.48
N THR A 191 -18.43 9.71 4.81
CA THR A 191 -17.08 10.08 5.23
C THR A 191 -17.16 11.10 6.37
N GLU A 192 -16.62 10.77 7.54
CA GLU A 192 -16.46 11.73 8.65
C GLU A 192 -15.04 12.29 8.63
N VAL A 193 -14.92 13.61 8.48
CA VAL A 193 -13.65 14.35 8.41
C VAL A 193 -13.56 15.29 9.61
N SER A 194 -12.44 15.30 10.31
CA SER A 194 -12.16 16.28 11.37
C SER A 194 -10.69 16.68 11.42
N GLY A 195 -10.41 17.83 12.02
CA GLY A 195 -9.06 18.39 12.11
C GLY A 195 -8.66 19.23 10.89
N ASP A 196 -7.35 19.40 10.69
CA ASP A 196 -6.75 20.23 9.65
C ASP A 196 -5.62 19.49 8.91
N ASP A 197 -4.81 20.19 8.12
CA ASP A 197 -3.75 19.57 7.31
C ASP A 197 -2.52 19.12 8.14
N ASN A 198 -2.41 19.55 9.40
CA ASN A 198 -1.38 19.12 10.35
C ASN A 198 -1.86 17.93 11.20
N HIS A 199 -3.16 17.87 11.48
CA HIS A 199 -3.77 16.79 12.24
C HIS A 199 -5.13 16.44 11.65
N LEU A 200 -5.18 15.43 10.78
CA LEU A 200 -6.38 15.04 10.04
C LEU A 200 -6.91 13.69 10.50
N PHE A 201 -8.21 13.59 10.69
CA PHE A 201 -8.91 12.32 10.84
C PHE A 201 -9.89 12.10 9.70
N ILE A 202 -9.91 10.86 9.19
CA ILE A 202 -10.93 10.37 8.25
C ILE A 202 -11.47 9.07 8.82
N THR A 203 -12.77 8.99 9.04
CA THR A 203 -13.40 7.80 9.61
C THR A 203 -14.69 7.42 8.89
N TYR A 204 -15.01 6.14 8.97
CA TYR A 204 -16.27 5.55 8.53
C TYR A 204 -16.80 4.66 9.65
N LYS A 205 -18.12 4.68 9.85
CA LYS A 205 -18.79 3.96 10.92
C LYS A 205 -20.01 3.20 10.40
N ASN A 206 -20.26 2.03 10.98
CA ASN A 206 -21.46 1.22 10.74
C ASN A 206 -21.77 1.01 9.26
N VAL A 207 -20.77 0.56 8.49
CA VAL A 207 -20.92 0.26 7.07
C VAL A 207 -21.35 -1.21 6.94
N PRO A 208 -22.54 -1.47 6.36
CA PRO A 208 -23.06 -2.83 6.24
C PRO A 208 -22.23 -3.66 5.26
N ALA A 209 -22.37 -4.98 5.34
CA ALA A 209 -21.72 -5.88 4.40
C ALA A 209 -22.26 -5.68 2.97
N ILE A 210 -21.35 -5.68 1.99
CA ILE A 210 -21.69 -5.70 0.56
C ILE A 210 -21.73 -7.15 0.10
N ASN A 211 -22.81 -7.56 -0.55
CA ASN A 211 -22.88 -8.88 -1.17
C ASN A 211 -22.03 -8.95 -2.44
N ASP A 212 -21.39 -10.09 -2.67
CA ASP A 212 -20.72 -10.35 -3.94
C ASP A 212 -21.77 -10.61 -5.03
N GLU A 213 -21.90 -9.67 -5.95
CA GLU A 213 -22.82 -9.74 -7.08
C GLU A 213 -22.06 -9.90 -8.39
N LYS A 214 -22.44 -10.92 -9.16
CA LYS A 214 -21.80 -11.18 -10.45
C LYS A 214 -21.96 -9.96 -11.37
N TYR A 215 -20.83 -9.51 -11.92
CA TYR A 215 -20.74 -8.32 -12.79
C TYR A 215 -21.03 -6.98 -12.07
N SER A 216 -20.93 -6.93 -10.75
CA SER A 216 -20.96 -5.65 -10.03
C SER A 216 -19.82 -4.74 -10.52
N PRO A 217 -20.01 -3.40 -10.50
CA PRO A 217 -18.90 -2.48 -10.66
C PRO A 217 -17.81 -2.75 -9.61
N SER A 218 -16.59 -2.29 -9.88
CA SER A 218 -15.53 -2.28 -8.88
C SER A 218 -15.95 -1.43 -7.68
N MET A 219 -15.69 -1.91 -6.46
CA MET A 219 -15.96 -1.17 -5.23
C MET A 219 -15.24 0.18 -5.18
N SER A 220 -14.09 0.30 -5.86
CA SER A 220 -13.39 1.57 -6.01
C SER A 220 -14.15 2.66 -6.77
N VAL A 221 -15.22 2.30 -7.49
CA VAL A 221 -16.09 3.22 -8.25
C VAL A 221 -17.32 3.62 -7.45
N VAL A 222 -17.84 2.72 -6.62
CA VAL A 222 -19.14 2.88 -5.95
C VAL A 222 -19.03 3.20 -4.47
N LEU A 223 -17.83 3.20 -3.90
CA LEU A 223 -17.60 3.56 -2.49
C LEU A 223 -16.91 4.91 -2.37
N PRO A 224 -17.11 5.61 -1.24
CA PRO A 224 -16.36 6.83 -0.99
C PRO A 224 -14.88 6.47 -0.82
N LYS A 225 -14.01 7.40 -1.20
CA LYS A 225 -12.56 7.25 -1.00
C LYS A 225 -11.91 8.58 -0.65
N SER A 226 -10.87 8.51 0.17
CA SER A 226 -10.00 9.64 0.47
C SER A 226 -8.56 9.30 0.11
N GLU A 227 -7.95 10.17 -0.69
CA GLU A 227 -6.62 10.02 -1.28
C GLU A 227 -5.71 11.15 -0.77
N PHE A 228 -4.47 10.84 -0.43
CA PHE A 228 -3.51 11.78 0.16
C PHE A 228 -2.18 11.81 -0.58
N ALA A 229 -1.53 12.96 -0.60
CA ALA A 229 -0.17 13.11 -1.10
C ALA A 229 0.52 14.28 -0.40
N LEU A 230 1.84 14.23 -0.27
CA LEU A 230 2.65 15.37 0.17
C LEU A 230 3.18 16.13 -1.05
N ASP A 231 3.28 17.46 -0.96
CA ASP A 231 3.90 18.28 -2.02
C ASP A 231 5.37 17.90 -2.26
N GLN A 232 6.06 17.39 -1.25
CA GLN A 232 7.43 16.87 -1.33
C GLN A 232 7.45 15.46 -0.75
N PHE A 233 8.22 14.59 -1.36
CA PHE A 233 8.26 13.18 -0.97
C PHE A 233 9.66 12.60 -1.13
N SER A 234 9.85 11.40 -0.61
CA SER A 234 11.00 10.54 -0.83
C SER A 234 10.53 9.18 -1.35
N LEU A 235 11.27 8.65 -2.31
CA LEU A 235 11.14 7.29 -2.82
C LEU A 235 12.53 6.69 -2.97
N GLU A 236 12.83 5.65 -2.20
CA GLU A 236 14.08 4.90 -2.24
C GLU A 236 15.30 5.83 -2.11
N GLY A 237 15.18 6.82 -1.21
CA GLY A 237 16.19 7.85 -0.97
C GLY A 237 16.22 9.00 -2.00
N LYS A 238 15.37 8.96 -3.03
CA LYS A 238 15.26 10.02 -4.04
C LYS A 238 14.13 10.98 -3.69
N LYS A 239 14.48 12.21 -3.35
CA LYS A 239 13.52 13.26 -3.01
C LYS A 239 12.90 13.85 -4.27
N GLY A 240 11.59 14.06 -4.24
CA GLY A 240 10.79 14.56 -5.35
C GLY A 240 9.73 15.57 -4.92
N ASN A 241 9.00 16.08 -5.90
CA ASN A 241 8.00 17.13 -5.71
C ASN A 241 6.73 16.83 -6.53
N PHE A 242 5.56 16.99 -5.90
CA PHE A 242 4.22 16.80 -6.47
C PHE A 242 3.40 18.11 -6.57
N THR A 243 4.02 19.27 -6.45
CA THR A 243 3.37 20.60 -6.59
C THR A 243 2.73 20.75 -7.98
N SER A 244 3.33 20.19 -9.03
CA SER A 244 2.75 20.15 -10.37
C SER A 244 3.15 18.89 -11.14
N TRP A 245 2.39 18.55 -12.19
CA TRP A 245 2.75 17.49 -13.14
C TRP A 245 4.10 17.75 -13.82
N ALA A 246 4.44 19.02 -14.07
CA ALA A 246 5.72 19.39 -14.65
C ALA A 246 6.89 19.11 -13.69
N ASP A 247 6.72 19.38 -12.39
CA ASP A 247 7.76 19.11 -11.38
C ASP A 247 7.93 17.62 -11.14
N PHE A 248 6.83 16.87 -11.10
CA PHE A 248 6.88 15.41 -11.06
C PHE A 248 7.59 14.83 -12.29
N GLY A 249 7.27 15.30 -13.49
CA GLY A 249 7.91 14.87 -14.73
C GLY A 249 9.41 15.17 -14.75
N LYS A 250 9.82 16.37 -14.30
CA LYS A 250 11.25 16.72 -14.15
C LYS A 250 11.95 15.79 -13.16
N TRP A 251 11.33 15.50 -12.02
CA TRP A 251 11.87 14.56 -11.05
C TRP A 251 11.99 13.15 -11.63
N TYR A 252 10.95 12.65 -12.31
CA TYR A 252 10.98 11.30 -12.90
C TYR A 252 12.04 11.19 -14.01
N ASN A 253 12.30 12.26 -14.77
CA ASN A 253 13.42 12.30 -15.72
C ASN A 253 14.78 12.11 -15.04
N THR A 254 14.96 12.49 -13.78
CA THR A 254 16.20 12.18 -13.04
C THR A 254 16.41 10.69 -12.81
N LEU A 255 15.33 9.89 -12.88
CA LEU A 255 15.40 8.43 -12.87
C LEU A 255 15.70 7.90 -14.28
N LEU A 256 15.03 8.46 -15.29
CA LEU A 256 15.09 7.97 -16.68
C LEU A 256 16.37 8.34 -17.40
N ASP A 257 16.79 9.60 -17.38
CA ASP A 257 17.86 10.11 -18.23
C ASP A 257 19.18 9.35 -18.05
N PRO A 258 19.65 9.06 -16.81
CA PRO A 258 20.89 8.31 -16.60
C PRO A 258 20.88 6.90 -17.22
N VAL A 259 19.71 6.31 -17.39
CA VAL A 259 19.52 4.93 -17.89
C VAL A 259 19.00 4.88 -19.34
N SER A 260 18.82 6.03 -19.98
CA SER A 260 18.27 6.19 -21.34
C SER A 260 19.32 6.61 -22.39
N GLN A 261 20.59 6.23 -22.19
CA GLN A 261 21.69 6.67 -23.05
C GLN A 261 21.80 5.85 -24.34
N ILE A 262 22.08 6.51 -25.47
CA ILE A 262 22.44 5.86 -26.72
C ILE A 262 23.93 5.56 -26.66
N THR A 263 24.30 4.29 -26.51
CA THR A 263 25.70 3.86 -26.57
C THR A 263 26.14 3.65 -28.02
N PRO A 264 27.45 3.61 -28.31
CA PRO A 264 27.95 3.29 -29.65
C PRO A 264 27.42 1.95 -30.19
N GLU A 265 27.27 0.95 -29.34
CA GLU A 265 26.74 -0.37 -29.70
C GLU A 265 25.26 -0.30 -30.08
N ILE A 266 24.46 0.45 -29.32
CA ILE A 266 23.05 0.67 -29.65
C ILE A 266 22.93 1.41 -30.99
N GLN A 267 23.75 2.45 -31.21
CA GLN A 267 23.75 3.17 -32.49
C GLN A 267 24.12 2.24 -33.66
N GLN A 268 25.12 1.37 -33.47
CA GLN A 268 25.53 0.40 -34.48
C GLN A 268 24.44 -0.64 -34.78
N GLU A 269 23.75 -1.15 -33.75
CA GLU A 269 22.62 -2.07 -33.92
C GLU A 269 21.52 -1.43 -34.76
N VAL A 270 21.13 -0.18 -34.46
CA VAL A 270 20.11 0.55 -35.22
C VAL A 270 20.56 0.83 -36.65
N ASN A 271 21.82 1.24 -36.87
CA ASN A 271 22.36 1.45 -38.21
C ASN A 271 22.30 0.15 -39.05
N SER A 272 22.55 -1.00 -38.41
CA SER A 272 22.56 -2.32 -39.07
C SER A 272 21.16 -2.79 -39.51
N LEU A 273 20.09 -2.22 -38.95
CA LEU A 273 18.71 -2.50 -39.39
C LEU A 273 18.41 -1.94 -40.78
N ASN A 274 19.26 -1.06 -41.31
CA ASN A 274 19.12 -0.48 -42.65
C ASN A 274 17.71 0.06 -42.94
N LEU A 275 17.13 0.76 -41.95
CA LEU A 275 15.73 1.20 -41.93
C LEU A 275 15.29 1.87 -43.24
N LYS A 276 14.23 1.36 -43.87
CA LYS A 276 13.62 1.89 -45.11
C LYS A 276 12.13 2.18 -44.91
N GLY A 277 11.57 2.95 -45.85
CA GLY A 277 10.13 3.23 -45.90
C GLY A 277 9.68 4.39 -45.01
N SER A 278 8.38 4.41 -44.76
CA SER A 278 7.66 5.33 -43.88
C SER A 278 8.11 5.22 -42.42
N THR A 279 7.78 6.21 -41.60
CA THR A 279 8.05 6.16 -40.15
C THR A 279 7.42 4.93 -39.50
N GLU A 280 6.22 4.53 -39.91
CA GLU A 280 5.53 3.34 -39.39
C GLU A 280 6.31 2.06 -39.68
N GLU A 281 6.80 1.89 -40.91
CA GLU A 281 7.60 0.72 -41.29
C GLU A 281 8.93 0.64 -40.52
N LYS A 282 9.57 1.79 -40.29
CA LYS A 282 10.78 1.88 -39.47
C LYS A 282 10.50 1.50 -38.01
N VAL A 283 9.44 2.06 -37.41
CA VAL A 283 9.03 1.73 -36.04
C VAL A 283 8.70 0.25 -35.91
N LYS A 284 7.95 -0.32 -36.86
CA LYS A 284 7.63 -1.75 -36.90
C LYS A 284 8.89 -2.61 -36.95
N THR A 285 9.85 -2.26 -37.79
CA THR A 285 11.13 -2.97 -37.90
C THR A 285 11.91 -2.93 -36.58
N ILE A 286 12.02 -1.75 -35.96
CA ILE A 286 12.71 -1.59 -34.66
C ILE A 286 11.98 -2.38 -33.55
N TYR A 287 10.66 -2.34 -33.52
CA TYR A 287 9.86 -3.05 -32.53
C TYR A 287 10.01 -4.57 -32.66
N GLN A 288 9.98 -5.09 -33.90
CA GLN A 288 10.23 -6.51 -34.18
C GLN A 288 11.65 -6.93 -33.80
N TYR A 289 12.65 -6.07 -34.08
CA TYR A 289 14.02 -6.30 -33.65
C TYR A 289 14.11 -6.42 -32.12
N MET A 290 13.57 -5.44 -31.38
CA MET A 290 13.56 -5.45 -29.92
C MET A 290 12.88 -6.71 -29.37
N GLN A 291 11.69 -7.07 -29.88
CA GLN A 291 10.99 -8.29 -29.47
C GLN A 291 11.80 -9.57 -29.74
N SER A 292 12.49 -9.66 -30.89
CA SER A 292 13.30 -10.83 -31.23
C SER A 292 14.53 -11.03 -30.32
N LYS A 293 14.98 -9.96 -29.65
CA LYS A 293 16.20 -9.92 -28.83
C LYS A 293 15.92 -9.91 -27.33
N THR A 294 14.68 -9.65 -26.91
CA THR A 294 14.36 -9.45 -25.51
C THR A 294 13.24 -10.36 -25.03
N ARG A 295 13.31 -10.77 -23.76
CA ARG A 295 12.24 -11.48 -23.06
C ARG A 295 11.65 -10.60 -21.96
N TYR A 296 10.33 -10.68 -21.79
CA TYR A 296 9.69 -10.02 -20.67
C TYR A 296 10.00 -10.75 -19.37
N VAL A 297 10.54 -10.03 -18.38
CA VAL A 297 10.81 -10.53 -17.03
C VAL A 297 10.46 -9.42 -16.05
N ASN A 298 9.44 -9.65 -15.21
CA ASN A 298 9.06 -8.69 -14.19
C ASN A 298 10.07 -8.73 -13.03
N ILE A 299 10.70 -7.57 -12.77
CA ILE A 299 11.72 -7.35 -11.74
C ILE A 299 11.42 -6.03 -11.06
N SER A 300 11.04 -6.05 -9.78
CA SER A 300 10.75 -4.84 -9.00
C SER A 300 11.52 -4.89 -7.68
N ILE A 301 12.74 -4.34 -7.69
CA ILE A 301 13.61 -4.28 -6.49
C ILE A 301 13.93 -2.83 -6.17
N GLY A 302 13.53 -2.37 -4.98
CA GLY A 302 13.73 -0.99 -4.52
C GLY A 302 13.36 0.04 -5.59
N ILE A 303 14.29 0.96 -5.92
CA ILE A 303 14.04 1.99 -6.95
C ILE A 303 13.76 1.41 -8.34
N GLY A 304 14.12 0.15 -8.61
CA GLY A 304 13.81 -0.55 -9.87
C GLY A 304 12.31 -0.70 -10.14
N GLY A 305 11.46 -0.59 -9.12
CA GLY A 305 10.00 -0.48 -9.30
C GLY A 305 9.59 0.78 -10.09
N TRP A 306 10.43 1.81 -10.11
CA TRP A 306 10.17 3.10 -10.78
C TRP A 306 11.18 3.45 -11.85
N GLN A 307 12.47 3.20 -11.60
CA GLN A 307 13.56 3.45 -12.52
C GLN A 307 13.77 2.23 -13.42
N PRO A 308 13.69 2.37 -14.76
CA PRO A 308 13.95 1.24 -15.64
C PRO A 308 15.41 0.80 -15.57
N MET A 309 15.66 -0.46 -15.90
CA MET A 309 17.00 -0.92 -16.22
C MET A 309 17.55 -0.11 -17.41
N SER A 310 18.88 0.10 -17.42
CA SER A 310 19.50 0.84 -18.53
C SER A 310 19.33 0.15 -19.86
N ALA A 311 19.16 0.95 -20.91
CA ALA A 311 18.97 0.45 -22.28
C ALA A 311 20.12 -0.49 -22.69
N ASP A 312 21.37 -0.16 -22.35
CA ASP A 312 22.52 -1.03 -22.62
C ASP A 312 22.51 -2.32 -21.78
N ALA A 313 22.00 -2.29 -20.55
CA ALA A 313 21.83 -3.52 -19.77
C ALA A 313 20.76 -4.43 -20.37
N VAL A 314 19.63 -3.89 -20.86
CA VAL A 314 18.61 -4.65 -21.59
C VAL A 314 19.21 -5.28 -22.83
N ARG A 315 19.96 -4.49 -23.63
CA ARG A 315 20.67 -4.96 -24.83
C ARG A 315 21.61 -6.14 -24.54
N LYS A 316 22.44 -6.01 -23.49
CA LYS A 316 23.42 -7.05 -23.10
C LYS A 316 22.76 -8.32 -22.55
N LYS A 317 21.69 -8.17 -21.77
CA LYS A 317 21.06 -9.28 -21.05
C LYS A 317 19.94 -9.96 -21.82
N GLY A 318 19.33 -9.28 -22.78
CA GLY A 318 18.22 -9.82 -23.57
C GLY A 318 16.93 -10.00 -22.77
N TYR A 319 16.72 -9.22 -21.70
CA TYR A 319 15.46 -9.22 -20.95
C TYR A 319 15.17 -7.86 -20.29
N GLY A 320 13.89 -7.63 -19.96
CA GLY A 320 13.44 -6.46 -19.20
C GLY A 320 11.97 -6.57 -18.78
N ASP A 321 11.58 -5.77 -17.80
CA ASP A 321 10.19 -5.59 -17.38
C ASP A 321 9.49 -4.54 -18.27
N CYS A 322 8.26 -4.15 -17.94
CA CYS A 322 7.49 -3.17 -18.74
C CYS A 322 8.25 -1.85 -18.90
N LYS A 323 8.87 -1.34 -17.84
CA LYS A 323 9.62 -0.07 -17.84
C LYS A 323 10.91 -0.19 -18.63
N ALA A 324 11.66 -1.27 -18.44
CA ALA A 324 12.93 -1.51 -19.12
C ALA A 324 12.74 -1.67 -20.63
N LEU A 325 11.74 -2.44 -21.08
CA LEU A 325 11.49 -2.62 -22.51
C LEU A 325 10.94 -1.34 -23.16
N THR A 326 10.09 -0.58 -22.45
CA THR A 326 9.62 0.74 -22.91
C THR A 326 10.80 1.71 -23.07
N ASN A 327 11.70 1.76 -22.08
CA ASN A 327 12.91 2.58 -22.13
C ASN A 327 13.83 2.16 -23.28
N TYR A 328 14.10 0.86 -23.43
CA TYR A 328 14.96 0.36 -24.50
C TYR A 328 14.39 0.69 -25.89
N MET A 329 13.08 0.48 -26.10
CA MET A 329 12.42 0.87 -27.35
C MET A 329 12.56 2.36 -27.64
N ARG A 330 12.34 3.22 -26.64
CA ARG A 330 12.52 4.67 -26.76
C ARG A 330 13.95 5.04 -27.16
N VAL A 331 14.96 4.39 -26.59
CA VAL A 331 16.37 4.63 -26.93
C VAL A 331 16.68 4.18 -28.36
N LEU A 332 16.17 3.03 -28.81
CA LEU A 332 16.31 2.56 -30.20
C LEU A 332 15.67 3.54 -31.20
N LEU A 333 14.46 4.03 -30.91
CA LEU A 333 13.78 5.04 -31.73
C LEU A 333 14.58 6.35 -31.79
N LYS A 334 15.08 6.81 -30.65
CA LYS A 334 15.91 8.02 -30.56
C LYS A 334 17.19 7.88 -31.38
N ALA A 335 17.86 6.72 -31.33
CA ALA A 335 19.05 6.42 -32.14
C ALA A 335 18.75 6.35 -33.66
N ALA A 336 17.51 6.05 -34.04
CA ALA A 336 17.02 6.10 -35.42
C ALA A 336 16.57 7.51 -35.86
N GLY A 337 16.67 8.53 -34.99
CA GLY A 337 16.17 9.87 -35.25
C GLY A 337 14.65 10.00 -35.23
N ILE A 338 13.94 9.04 -34.63
CA ILE A 338 12.48 9.02 -34.53
C ILE A 338 12.07 9.55 -33.14
N PRO A 339 11.34 10.68 -33.06
CA PRO A 339 10.86 11.22 -31.79
C PRO A 339 9.96 10.22 -31.04
N SER A 340 10.20 10.06 -29.75
CA SER A 340 9.36 9.25 -28.85
C SER A 340 9.44 9.76 -27.42
N TYR A 341 8.34 9.63 -26.69
CA TYR A 341 8.19 10.15 -25.33
C TYR A 341 7.97 8.97 -24.37
N TYR A 342 8.54 9.09 -23.17
CA TYR A 342 8.24 8.19 -22.05
C TYR A 342 7.11 8.84 -21.25
N SER A 343 5.93 8.23 -21.26
CA SER A 343 4.70 8.78 -20.65
C SER A 343 4.06 7.78 -19.71
#